data_AF-A0A7L9BHT5-F1
#
_entry.id   AF-A0A7L9BHT5-F1
#
_cell.length_a   1.000
_cell.length_b   1.000
_cell.length_c   1.000
_cell.angle_alpha   90.00
_cell.angle_beta   90.00
_cell.angle_gamma   90.00
#
_symmetry.space_group_name_H-M   'P 1'
#
loop_
_entity.id
_entity.type
_entity.pdbx_description
1 polymer ?
#
loop_
_entity_poly.entity_id
_entity_poly.type
_entity_poly.pdbx_seq_one_letter_code
_entity_poly.pdbx_strand_id
1 'polypeptide(L)'
;MKTTSPLLILTVWLLTACSFSAGTKKDLTTGLSYSYNGFTVSEVYFVDAENIPKGTNEVDLNTEVALVVQGISNYTLVDEKAYPGMSLYVTDNNGNQVIAEADMFASNIGYSAEDASVLRGTITVGEPMVSGETYHVEMKIWDKNKTDNTISVGVDLRVK
;
A
#
# COMPACT_ATOMS: atom_id res chain seq x y z
N MET A 1 35.35 -1.13 -62.84
CA MET A 1 34.80 0.20 -62.49
C MET A 1 33.41 0.01 -61.91
N LYS A 2 33.18 0.59 -60.71
CA LYS A 2 31.87 0.91 -60.10
C LYS A 2 31.02 -0.30 -59.62
N THR A 3 30.46 -0.36 -58.42
CA THR A 3 30.37 0.57 -57.27
C THR A 3 29.87 -0.25 -56.09
N THR A 4 30.46 -0.03 -54.92
CA THR A 4 29.98 -0.49 -53.60
C THR A 4 28.72 0.29 -53.19
N SER A 5 27.79 -0.36 -52.50
CA SER A 5 26.89 0.33 -51.56
C SER A 5 26.41 -0.67 -50.48
N PRO A 6 26.73 -0.46 -49.19
CA PRO A 6 26.28 -1.31 -48.11
C PRO A 6 24.92 -0.84 -47.60
N LEU A 7 23.92 -1.72 -47.64
CA LEU A 7 22.62 -1.49 -47.01
C LEU A 7 22.77 -1.71 -45.49
N LEU A 8 23.07 -0.62 -44.78
CA LEU A 8 23.10 -0.55 -43.33
C LEU A 8 21.65 -0.62 -42.80
N ILE A 9 21.21 -1.81 -42.41
CA ILE A 9 19.91 -2.01 -41.76
C ILE A 9 20.06 -1.58 -40.29
N LEU A 10 19.50 -0.42 -39.99
CA LEU A 10 19.35 0.18 -38.67
C LEU A 10 18.29 -0.61 -37.88
N THR A 11 18.70 -1.64 -37.12
CA THR A 11 17.81 -2.35 -36.20
C THR A 11 17.57 -1.47 -34.98
N VAL A 12 16.48 -0.69 -35.03
CA VAL A 12 16.00 0.13 -33.91
C VAL A 12 15.56 -0.78 -32.77
N TRP A 13 16.18 -0.56 -31.62
CA TRP A 13 15.90 -1.22 -30.36
C TRP A 13 14.48 -0.88 -29.89
N LEU A 14 13.56 -1.84 -29.99
CA LEU A 14 12.30 -1.82 -29.24
C LEU A 14 12.61 -2.21 -27.79
N LEU A 15 13.15 -1.27 -27.01
CA LEU A 15 13.08 -1.36 -25.55
C LEU A 15 11.65 -1.01 -25.18
N THR A 16 10.77 -2.00 -25.22
CA THR A 16 9.45 -1.92 -24.60
C THR A 16 9.66 -1.54 -23.14
N ALA A 17 9.16 -0.37 -22.77
CA ALA A 17 9.11 0.07 -21.39
C ALA A 17 8.29 -0.95 -20.60
N CYS A 18 8.96 -1.80 -19.83
CA CYS A 18 8.28 -2.58 -18.80
C CYS A 18 7.70 -1.58 -17.79
N SER A 19 6.40 -1.34 -17.87
CA SER A 19 5.65 -0.77 -16.74
C SER A 19 5.73 -1.79 -15.61
N PHE A 20 6.72 -1.64 -14.73
CA PHE A 20 6.89 -2.50 -13.57
C PHE A 20 5.66 -2.34 -12.67
N SER A 21 4.74 -3.30 -12.77
CA SER A 21 3.49 -3.32 -12.02
C SER A 21 3.63 -4.01 -10.67
N ALA A 22 4.85 -4.31 -10.24
CA ALA A 22 5.13 -4.93 -8.95
C ALA A 22 6.41 -4.37 -8.34
N GLY A 23 6.45 -4.31 -7.01
CA GLY A 23 7.59 -3.81 -6.27
C GLY A 23 7.51 -4.10 -4.78
N THR A 24 8.61 -3.86 -4.07
CA THR A 24 8.68 -3.92 -2.61
C THR A 24 9.61 -2.81 -2.14
N LYS A 25 9.20 -2.10 -1.08
CA LYS A 25 10.02 -1.11 -0.40
C LYS A 25 9.96 -1.33 1.12
N LYS A 26 11.00 -0.88 1.81
CA LYS A 26 11.06 -0.87 3.27
C LYS A 26 11.74 0.39 3.76
N ASP A 27 11.10 1.10 4.67
CA ASP A 27 11.70 2.13 5.50
C ASP A 27 12.40 1.44 6.69
N LEU A 28 13.72 1.62 6.79
CA LEU A 28 14.52 1.01 7.84
C LEU A 28 14.41 1.74 9.19
N THR A 29 13.89 2.96 9.20
CA THR A 29 13.73 3.78 10.40
C THR A 29 12.49 3.38 11.17
N THR A 30 11.35 3.27 10.48
CA THR A 30 10.07 2.85 11.09
C THR A 30 9.83 1.34 10.98
N GLY A 31 10.57 0.64 10.12
CA GLY A 31 10.27 -0.75 9.78
C GLY A 31 9.06 -0.90 8.85
N LEU A 32 8.38 0.20 8.49
CA LEU A 32 7.29 0.21 7.51
C LEU A 32 7.77 -0.46 6.23
N SER A 33 7.02 -1.44 5.77
CA SER A 33 7.29 -2.14 4.53
C SER A 33 6.03 -2.23 3.71
N TYR A 34 6.18 -2.23 2.39
CA TYR A 34 5.07 -2.49 1.52
C TYR A 34 5.51 -3.17 0.24
N SER A 35 4.61 -3.99 -0.31
CA SER A 35 4.71 -4.58 -1.62
C SER A 35 3.45 -4.29 -2.41
N TYR A 36 3.58 -4.26 -3.73
CA TYR A 36 2.43 -4.11 -4.61
C TYR A 36 2.58 -5.00 -5.85
N ASN A 37 1.45 -5.37 -6.44
CA ASN A 37 1.32 -6.10 -7.68
C ASN A 37 0.08 -5.58 -8.41
N GLY A 38 0.13 -5.41 -9.73
CA GLY A 38 -0.99 -4.91 -10.52
C GLY A 38 -1.27 -3.40 -10.38
N PHE A 39 -1.06 -2.82 -9.20
CA PHE A 39 -1.21 -1.38 -8.97
C PHE A 39 0.08 -0.61 -9.29
N THR A 40 -0.08 0.69 -9.52
CA THR A 40 1.00 1.67 -9.29
C THR A 40 0.77 2.35 -7.95
N VAL A 41 1.85 2.67 -7.23
CA VAL A 41 1.82 3.32 -5.91
C VAL A 41 2.90 4.41 -5.90
N SER A 42 2.54 5.63 -5.52
CA SER A 42 3.52 6.72 -5.38
C SER A 42 4.33 6.57 -4.09
N GLU A 43 3.64 6.56 -2.95
CA GLU A 43 4.29 6.48 -1.63
C GLU A 43 3.36 5.83 -0.60
N VAL A 44 3.96 5.27 0.45
CA VAL A 44 3.24 4.77 1.62
C VAL A 44 3.84 5.43 2.86
N TYR A 45 2.98 6.00 3.70
CA TYR A 45 3.37 6.70 4.92
C TYR A 45 2.82 6.01 6.16
N PHE A 46 3.61 6.04 7.22
CA PHE A 46 3.16 5.84 8.59
C PHE A 46 3.11 7.20 9.28
N VAL A 47 1.92 7.67 9.66
CA VAL A 47 1.69 9.04 10.15
C VAL A 47 1.03 9.06 11.52
N ASP A 48 1.16 10.17 12.24
CA ASP A 48 0.36 10.47 13.43
C ASP A 48 -1.03 11.05 13.10
N ALA A 49 -1.77 11.46 14.13
CA ALA A 49 -3.10 12.05 14.02
C ALA A 49 -3.10 13.34 13.18
N GLU A 50 -2.01 14.11 13.23
CA GLU A 50 -1.82 15.35 12.49
C GLU A 50 -1.37 15.14 11.04
N ASN A 51 -1.24 13.88 10.57
CA ASN A 51 -0.73 13.49 9.25
C ASN A 51 0.76 13.77 9.03
N ILE A 52 1.54 13.87 10.11
CA ILE A 52 2.99 14.03 10.02
C ILE A 52 3.63 12.64 9.91
N PRO A 53 4.48 12.38 8.90
CA PRO A 53 5.21 11.14 8.80
C PRO A 53 6.06 10.88 10.05
N LYS A 54 5.91 9.69 10.63
CA LYS A 54 6.66 9.30 11.82
C LYS A 54 8.07 8.88 11.44
N GLY A 55 9.05 9.29 12.25
CA GLY A 55 10.44 8.86 12.17
C GLY A 55 10.79 7.72 13.12
N THR A 56 9.79 7.05 13.69
CA THR A 56 9.94 5.90 14.60
C THR A 56 8.64 5.10 14.59
N ASN A 57 8.72 3.84 15.01
CA ASN A 57 7.58 2.95 15.15
C ASN A 57 7.03 2.91 16.60
N GLU A 58 7.54 3.80 17.44
CA GLU A 58 7.06 4.01 18.79
C GLU A 58 5.82 4.94 18.78
N VAL A 59 4.79 4.54 19.53
CA VAL A 59 3.50 5.22 19.57
C VAL A 59 3.01 5.27 21.00
N ASP A 60 2.57 6.45 21.45
CA ASP A 60 2.05 6.60 22.80
C ASP A 60 0.64 6.01 22.92
N LEU A 61 0.33 5.43 24.07
CA LEU A 61 -1.04 4.99 24.39
C LEU A 61 -2.01 6.18 24.35
N ASN A 62 -3.24 5.92 23.92
CA ASN A 62 -4.32 6.88 23.70
C ASN A 62 -4.04 7.90 22.57
N THR A 63 -3.29 7.49 21.54
CA THR A 63 -3.08 8.27 20.32
C THR A 63 -3.62 7.57 19.09
N GLU A 64 -3.70 8.29 17.98
CA GLU A 64 -4.03 7.71 16.68
C GLU A 64 -2.81 7.75 15.76
N VAL A 65 -2.66 6.68 14.99
CA VAL A 65 -1.70 6.60 13.89
C VAL A 65 -2.40 6.03 12.66
N ALA A 66 -1.81 6.21 11.49
CA ALA A 66 -2.37 5.66 10.27
C ALA A 66 -1.32 5.19 9.27
N LEU A 67 -1.70 4.16 8.51
CA LEU A 67 -1.05 3.78 7.26
C LEU A 67 -1.78 4.47 6.11
N VAL A 68 -1.06 5.26 5.31
CA VAL A 68 -1.63 6.01 4.19
C VAL A 68 -0.92 5.60 2.91
N VAL A 69 -1.66 5.06 1.95
CA VAL A 69 -1.15 4.69 0.63
C VAL A 69 -1.63 5.76 -0.36
N GLN A 70 -0.70 6.39 -1.07
CA GLN A 70 -0.99 7.48 -2.01
C GLN A 70 -0.64 7.14 -3.45
N GLY A 71 -1.38 7.76 -4.37
CA GLY A 71 -1.17 7.62 -5.80
C GLY A 71 -1.50 6.23 -6.33
N ILE A 72 -2.48 5.56 -5.71
CA ILE A 72 -2.97 4.28 -6.18
C ILE A 72 -3.63 4.48 -7.53
N SER A 73 -3.18 3.73 -8.52
CA SER A 73 -3.75 3.76 -9.87
C SER A 73 -3.62 2.39 -10.54
N ASN A 74 -4.21 2.26 -11.74
CA ASN A 74 -4.38 1.00 -12.46
C ASN A 74 -5.49 0.09 -11.86
N TYR A 75 -6.57 0.69 -11.38
CA TYR A 75 -7.81 -0.01 -11.07
C TYR A 75 -8.49 -0.53 -12.34
N THR A 76 -9.14 -1.69 -12.23
CA THR A 76 -10.05 -2.23 -13.22
C THR A 76 -11.41 -1.58 -13.02
N LEU A 77 -11.70 -0.59 -13.87
CA LEU A 77 -12.93 0.18 -13.75
C LEU A 77 -14.13 -0.60 -14.30
N VAL A 78 -15.22 -0.58 -13.55
CA VAL A 78 -16.54 -1.05 -14.01
C VAL A 78 -17.48 0.14 -13.89
N ASP A 79 -18.12 0.50 -15.00
CA ASP A 79 -18.94 1.72 -15.10
C ASP A 79 -18.21 2.97 -14.62
N GLU A 80 -16.94 3.13 -15.07
CA GLU A 80 -16.03 4.23 -14.73
C GLU A 80 -15.65 4.33 -13.24
N LYS A 81 -16.00 3.32 -12.43
CA LYS A 81 -15.72 3.29 -11.00
C LYS A 81 -14.69 2.25 -10.61
N ALA A 82 -13.86 2.62 -9.63
CA ALA A 82 -12.96 1.74 -8.91
C ALA A 82 -13.67 1.14 -7.69
N TYR A 83 -13.35 -0.13 -7.39
CA TYR A 83 -13.93 -0.86 -6.27
C TYR A 83 -12.79 -1.41 -5.40
N PRO A 84 -12.15 -0.57 -4.57
CA PRO A 84 -11.14 -1.04 -3.63
C PRO A 84 -11.78 -1.94 -2.57
N GLY A 85 -11.04 -2.96 -2.15
CA GLY A 85 -11.19 -3.59 -0.85
C GLY A 85 -9.97 -3.26 0.00
N MET A 86 -10.16 -3.20 1.31
CA MET A 86 -9.08 -2.92 2.25
C MET A 86 -9.31 -3.67 3.56
N SER A 87 -8.32 -4.47 3.97
CA SER A 87 -8.30 -5.12 5.28
C SER A 87 -7.29 -4.43 6.17
N LEU A 88 -7.56 -4.41 7.47
CA LEU A 88 -6.65 -3.94 8.50
C LEU A 88 -6.67 -4.92 9.67
N TYR A 89 -5.53 -5.54 9.91
CA TYR A 89 -5.31 -6.46 11.03
C TYR A 89 -4.23 -5.90 11.94
N VAL A 90 -4.48 -6.01 13.25
CA VAL A 90 -3.46 -5.75 14.27
C VAL A 90 -3.41 -6.97 15.17
N THR A 91 -2.22 -7.54 15.36
CA THR A 91 -2.01 -8.72 16.19
C THR A 91 -0.98 -8.46 17.28
N ASP A 92 -1.12 -9.11 18.43
CA ASP A 92 -0.10 -9.10 19.47
C ASP A 92 1.07 -10.06 19.14
N ASN A 93 2.10 -10.08 20.00
CA ASN A 93 3.25 -10.98 19.87
C ASN A 93 2.90 -12.47 19.92
N ASN A 94 1.72 -12.84 20.41
CA ASN A 94 1.23 -14.22 20.46
C ASN A 94 0.38 -14.58 19.21
N GLY A 95 0.16 -13.62 18.30
CA GLY A 95 -0.69 -13.77 17.12
C GLY A 95 -2.19 -13.60 17.40
N ASN A 96 -2.59 -13.13 18.58
CA ASN A 96 -3.99 -12.84 18.87
C ASN A 96 -4.41 -11.56 18.13
N GLN A 97 -5.57 -11.58 17.51
CA GLN A 97 -6.13 -10.41 16.82
C GLN A 97 -6.64 -9.38 17.84
N VAL A 98 -6.09 -8.18 17.76
CA VAL A 98 -6.55 -6.99 18.49
C VAL A 98 -7.52 -6.18 17.63
N ILE A 99 -7.21 -6.03 16.34
CA ILE A 99 -8.09 -5.45 15.32
C ILE A 99 -8.19 -6.45 14.17
N ALA A 100 -9.40 -6.66 13.65
CA ALA A 100 -9.64 -7.60 12.56
C ALA A 100 -10.73 -7.11 11.60
N GLU A 101 -10.37 -6.17 10.73
CA GLU A 101 -11.25 -5.66 9.70
C GLU A 101 -10.94 -6.34 8.36
N ALA A 102 -11.85 -7.21 7.92
CA ALA A 102 -11.63 -8.03 6.72
C ALA A 102 -11.83 -7.26 5.40
N ASP A 103 -12.80 -6.34 5.36
CA ASP A 103 -13.03 -5.43 4.23
C ASP A 103 -13.76 -4.18 4.69
N MET A 104 -13.00 -3.12 4.96
CA MET A 104 -13.50 -1.81 5.37
C MET A 104 -14.37 -1.14 4.29
N PHE A 105 -14.32 -1.63 3.04
CA PHE A 105 -15.10 -1.12 1.92
C PHE A 105 -16.16 -2.12 1.44
N ALA A 106 -16.56 -3.10 2.26
CA ALA A 106 -17.51 -4.16 1.85
C ALA A 106 -18.82 -3.62 1.23
N SER A 107 -19.33 -2.49 1.73
CA SER A 107 -20.63 -1.92 1.34
C SER A 107 -20.54 -0.75 0.34
N ASN A 108 -19.39 -0.51 -0.29
CA ASN A 108 -19.24 0.62 -1.22
C ASN A 108 -19.94 0.38 -2.58
N ILE A 109 -20.37 1.46 -3.25
CA ILE A 109 -21.03 1.44 -4.57
C ILE A 109 -20.08 1.84 -5.73
N GLY A 110 -18.78 1.73 -5.48
CA GLY A 110 -17.70 2.21 -6.34
C GLY A 110 -17.37 3.69 -6.12
N TYR A 111 -16.12 4.04 -6.39
CA TYR A 111 -15.55 5.39 -6.29
C TYR A 111 -15.01 5.84 -7.64
N SER A 112 -14.80 7.14 -7.84
CA SER A 112 -13.95 7.56 -8.95
C SER A 112 -12.51 7.04 -8.73
N ALA A 113 -11.74 6.88 -9.81
CA ALA A 113 -10.34 6.48 -9.67
C ALA A 113 -9.51 7.52 -8.90
N GLU A 114 -9.90 8.79 -8.95
CA GLU A 114 -9.28 9.88 -8.21
C GLU A 114 -9.55 9.76 -6.70
N ASP A 115 -10.80 9.53 -6.30
CA ASP A 115 -11.16 9.35 -4.89
C ASP A 115 -10.55 8.07 -4.30
N ALA A 116 -10.38 7.02 -5.12
CA ALA A 116 -9.73 5.78 -4.72
C ALA A 116 -8.18 5.85 -4.73
N SER A 117 -7.59 6.98 -5.15
CA SER A 117 -6.14 7.12 -5.28
C SER A 117 -5.39 7.24 -3.94
N VAL A 118 -6.12 7.49 -2.86
CA VAL A 118 -5.57 7.57 -1.49
C VAL A 118 -6.43 6.73 -0.56
N LEU A 119 -5.82 5.74 0.10
CA LEU A 119 -6.50 4.91 1.10
C LEU A 119 -5.76 4.98 2.43
N ARG A 120 -6.53 4.95 3.52
CA ARG A 120 -6.05 5.14 4.89
C ARG A 120 -6.62 4.08 5.83
N GLY A 121 -5.74 3.37 6.53
CA GLY A 121 -6.07 2.57 7.70
C GLY A 121 -5.64 3.30 8.97
N THR A 122 -6.61 3.83 9.73
CA THR A 122 -6.37 4.47 11.03
C THR A 122 -6.45 3.46 12.16
N ILE A 123 -5.54 3.56 13.12
CA ILE A 123 -5.44 2.71 14.30
C ILE A 123 -5.46 3.63 15.51
N THR A 124 -6.45 3.45 16.37
CA THR A 124 -6.46 4.05 17.70
C THR A 124 -5.68 3.14 18.64
N VAL A 125 -4.55 3.63 19.15
CA VAL A 125 -3.71 2.90 20.11
C VAL A 125 -4.33 3.09 21.49
N GLY A 126 -5.12 2.11 21.91
CA GLY A 126 -5.81 2.09 23.20
C GLY A 126 -6.18 0.66 23.57
N GLU A 127 -7.04 0.47 24.56
CA GLU A 127 -7.47 -0.89 24.96
C GLU A 127 -7.93 -1.72 23.75
N PRO A 128 -7.50 -3.00 23.62
CA PRO A 128 -6.72 -3.81 24.57
C PRO A 128 -5.18 -3.72 24.40
N MET A 129 -4.66 -2.73 23.67
CA MET A 129 -3.22 -2.52 23.54
C MET A 129 -2.61 -2.02 24.86
N VAL A 130 -1.41 -2.49 25.19
CA VAL A 130 -0.73 -2.21 26.47
C VAL A 130 0.64 -1.59 26.22
N SER A 131 0.99 -0.58 27.01
CA SER A 131 2.33 0.03 27.00
C SER A 131 3.43 -1.00 27.30
N GLY A 132 4.54 -0.91 26.57
CA GLY A 132 5.66 -1.84 26.62
C GLY A 132 5.56 -3.01 25.66
N GLU A 133 4.38 -3.26 25.07
CA GLU A 133 4.16 -4.35 24.12
C GLU A 133 4.34 -3.91 22.67
N THR A 134 4.51 -4.90 21.79
CA THR A 134 4.61 -4.71 20.34
C THR A 134 3.42 -5.35 19.64
N TYR A 135 2.91 -4.68 18.63
CA TYR A 135 1.79 -5.13 17.82
C TYR A 135 2.16 -5.11 16.34
N HIS A 136 1.84 -6.18 15.62
CA HIS A 136 2.07 -6.29 14.18
C HIS A 136 0.84 -5.79 13.44
N VAL A 137 1.02 -4.73 12.65
CA VAL A 137 -0.03 -4.15 11.82
C VAL A 137 0.16 -4.63 10.38
N GLU A 138 -0.91 -5.17 9.80
CA GLU A 138 -0.97 -5.54 8.40
C GLU A 138 -2.18 -4.90 7.74
N MET A 139 -1.96 -4.15 6.67
CA MET A 139 -2.99 -3.59 5.82
C MET A 139 -2.84 -4.17 4.41
N LYS A 140 -3.94 -4.67 3.83
CA LYS A 140 -3.96 -5.14 2.45
C LYS A 140 -5.04 -4.41 1.68
N ILE A 141 -4.69 -3.87 0.53
CA ILE A 141 -5.61 -3.26 -0.43
C ILE A 141 -5.67 -4.18 -1.66
N TRP A 142 -6.85 -4.37 -2.22
CA TRP A 142 -7.03 -5.09 -3.48
C TRP A 142 -8.07 -4.43 -4.38
N ASP A 143 -8.00 -4.71 -5.67
CA ASP A 143 -9.06 -4.37 -6.63
C ASP A 143 -10.12 -5.48 -6.60
N LYS A 144 -11.36 -5.17 -6.23
CA LYS A 144 -12.44 -6.15 -6.20
C LYS A 144 -12.80 -6.69 -7.59
N ASN A 145 -12.52 -5.93 -8.64
CA ASN A 145 -12.74 -6.34 -10.02
C ASN A 145 -11.54 -7.10 -10.62
N LYS A 146 -10.40 -7.12 -9.92
CA LYS A 146 -9.19 -7.85 -10.32
C LYS A 146 -8.33 -8.16 -9.09
N THR A 147 -8.68 -9.21 -8.38
CA THR A 147 -8.12 -9.52 -7.04
C THR A 147 -6.62 -9.81 -7.01
N ASP A 148 -5.99 -10.06 -8.16
CA ASP A 148 -4.54 -10.19 -8.29
C ASP A 148 -3.81 -8.85 -8.16
N ASN A 149 -4.51 -7.72 -8.38
CA ASN A 149 -4.00 -6.40 -8.09
C ASN A 149 -4.09 -6.16 -6.58
N THR A 150 -2.94 -6.07 -5.92
CA THR A 150 -2.85 -5.96 -4.46
C THR A 150 -1.75 -5.01 -4.01
N ILE A 151 -1.94 -4.41 -2.84
CA ILE A 151 -0.90 -3.72 -2.07
C ILE A 151 -0.92 -4.34 -0.67
N SER A 152 0.23 -4.76 -0.16
CA SER A 152 0.37 -5.23 1.22
C SER A 152 1.30 -4.27 1.94
N VAL A 153 0.91 -3.79 3.11
CA VAL A 153 1.64 -2.85 3.95
C VAL A 153 1.76 -3.44 5.35
N GLY A 154 2.93 -3.36 5.96
CA GLY A 154 3.15 -3.85 7.31
C GLY A 154 4.10 -2.96 8.11
N VAL A 155 3.81 -2.82 9.41
CA VAL A 155 4.67 -2.11 10.38
C VAL A 155 4.45 -2.70 11.78
N ASP A 156 5.50 -2.73 12.59
CA ASP A 156 5.39 -3.09 14.00
C ASP A 156 5.19 -1.83 14.84
N LEU A 157 4.16 -1.76 15.67
CA LEU A 157 3.94 -0.66 16.61
C LEU A 157 4.48 -1.03 17.98
N ARG A 158 5.36 -0.18 18.53
CA ARG A 158 5.84 -0.30 19.92
C ARG A 158 5.10 0.69 20.79
N VAL A 159 4.20 0.20 21.63
CA VAL A 159 3.35 1.06 22.45
C VAL A 159 4.13 1.56 23.66
N LYS A 160 4.06 2.87 23.94
CA LYS A 160 4.69 3.53 25.08
C LYS A 160 3.67 4.16 26.03
#